data_AF-A0A7Y2BDP4-F1
#
_entry.id   AF-A0A7Y2BDP4-F1
#
_cell.length_a   1.000
_cell.length_b   1.000
_cell.length_c   1.000
_cell.angle_alpha   90.00
_cell.angle_beta   90.00
_cell.angle_gamma   90.00
#
_symmetry.space_group_name_H-M   'P 1'
#
loop_
_entity.id
_entity.type
_entity.pdbx_description
1 polymer ?
#
loop_
_entity_poly.entity_id
_entity_poly.type
_entity_poly.pdbx_seq_one_letter_code
_entity_poly.pdbx_strand_id
1 'polypeptide(L)'
;MICIIIGFFLTNCSNQEQKTTKPQASKSQNNNSNLSGQVSDKLKSNDEMARMLKTINANLSPQQSSYKNLGRAQMAMQAARNAPQAQKLNLKNLAANEFLLAGKTKEAIKIYQELMTAMSSLNIPNKAAAMNTMKSFLALAYFRLGEQENCIDNHQAGSCILPLDQNALYVNKESSRQAITYLTELINSNPKDLNSKWLLNVAHMNLGQYSNGMNKKYKVPLAAKENKKMFPKFSNVSSSLGLDDNRLSGGVVVDDFNDDGFLDIIVSSWDLNHSVYYYENDGKGSFINKYKEAGLAGITGGLNLNHCDYNNDGHLDFFIMRGAWLEPGDHPNSLMRNNGDGTFTDVTIASGLFSKHPTQSSAWADFNQDGYLDLVIANETKGNLQHPCELFLNQKNGTFIDVASKVNANQVGFFKG
;
A
#
# COMPACT_ATOMS: atom_id res chain seq x y z
N MET A 1 21.72 -3.23 -3.34
CA MET A 1 22.59 -3.94 -4.32
C MET A 1 21.75 -4.64 -5.39
N ILE A 2 20.80 -3.92 -6.00
CA ILE A 2 19.89 -4.40 -7.08
C ILE A 2 19.99 -3.47 -8.32
N CYS A 3 20.70 -2.34 -8.22
CA CYS A 3 20.89 -1.39 -9.32
C CYS A 3 22.03 -1.72 -10.31
N ILE A 4 22.78 -2.81 -10.15
CA ILE A 4 23.99 -3.05 -10.96
C ILE A 4 23.80 -4.07 -12.11
N ILE A 5 22.65 -4.74 -12.24
CA ILE A 5 22.46 -5.78 -13.30
C ILE A 5 21.53 -5.32 -14.45
N ILE A 6 21.04 -4.07 -14.44
CA ILE A 6 20.28 -3.50 -15.58
C ILE A 6 21.21 -2.77 -16.58
N GLY A 7 22.49 -2.63 -16.27
CA GLY A 7 23.44 -1.82 -17.03
C GLY A 7 24.23 -2.57 -18.09
N PHE A 8 23.61 -3.27 -19.04
CA PHE A 8 24.24 -3.60 -20.34
C PHE A 8 23.13 -3.84 -21.37
N PHE A 9 23.14 -3.06 -22.47
CA PHE A 9 22.23 -3.08 -23.63
C PHE A 9 20.99 -2.17 -23.63
N LEU A 10 21.15 -0.89 -23.30
CA LEU A 10 20.30 0.16 -23.86
C LEU A 10 21.18 1.26 -24.47
N THR A 11 21.58 1.06 -25.73
CA THR A 11 22.06 2.13 -26.60
C THR A 11 21.13 2.24 -27.80
N ASN A 12 20.65 3.47 -28.02
CA ASN A 12 19.98 3.99 -29.20
C ASN A 12 18.55 3.51 -29.50
N CYS A 13 17.58 4.36 -29.14
CA CYS A 13 16.58 4.80 -30.12
C CYS A 13 16.14 6.23 -29.81
N SER A 14 16.34 7.08 -30.80
CA SER A 14 16.15 8.53 -30.81
C SER A 14 14.70 8.99 -30.76
N ASN A 15 14.52 10.18 -30.19
CA ASN A 15 13.31 11.01 -30.19
C ASN A 15 12.59 11.06 -31.55
N GLN A 16 11.28 10.81 -31.54
CA GLN A 16 10.36 11.47 -32.45
C GLN A 16 9.13 11.96 -31.66
N GLU A 17 8.99 13.29 -31.65
CA GLU A 17 7.83 14.01 -31.14
C GLU A 17 6.59 13.67 -31.98
N GLN A 18 5.52 13.19 -31.34
CA GLN A 18 4.19 13.15 -31.93
C GLN A 18 3.30 14.20 -31.27
N LYS A 19 3.00 15.25 -32.05
CA LYS A 19 1.94 16.22 -31.80
C LYS A 19 0.58 15.52 -31.84
N THR A 20 -0.16 15.54 -30.74
CA THR A 20 -1.56 15.08 -30.71
C THR A 20 -2.51 16.27 -30.74
N THR A 21 -3.34 16.31 -31.78
CA THR A 21 -4.44 17.24 -32.01
C THR A 21 -5.65 16.93 -31.10
N LYS A 22 -6.28 17.97 -30.56
CA LYS A 22 -7.58 17.90 -29.85
C LYS A 22 -8.72 17.65 -30.84
N PRO A 23 -9.75 16.86 -30.48
CA PRO A 23 -11.08 16.99 -31.07
C PRO A 23 -12.05 17.71 -30.13
N GLN A 24 -12.80 18.65 -30.69
CA GLN A 24 -13.94 19.34 -30.06
C GLN A 24 -15.26 18.63 -30.41
N ALA A 25 -16.10 18.51 -29.37
CA ALA A 25 -17.56 18.64 -29.30
C ALA A 25 -18.50 17.66 -30.04
N SER A 26 -19.46 17.13 -29.29
CA SER A 26 -20.90 17.35 -29.60
C SER A 26 -21.76 17.25 -28.33
N LYS A 27 -22.76 18.14 -28.25
CA LYS A 27 -23.84 18.15 -27.25
C LYS A 27 -24.95 17.21 -27.73
N SER A 28 -25.55 16.44 -26.82
CA SER A 28 -26.95 16.05 -26.95
C SER A 28 -27.63 16.11 -25.58
N GLN A 29 -28.73 16.86 -25.55
CA GLN A 29 -29.70 16.85 -24.47
C GLN A 29 -30.56 15.60 -24.60
N ASN A 30 -30.91 14.96 -23.49
CA ASN A 30 -32.24 14.41 -23.34
C ASN A 30 -32.66 14.33 -21.88
N ASN A 31 -33.86 14.85 -21.64
CA ASN A 31 -34.58 14.89 -20.38
C ASN A 31 -35.00 13.48 -19.96
N ASN A 32 -34.88 13.16 -18.68
CA ASN A 32 -35.98 12.52 -17.97
C ASN A 32 -35.93 12.82 -16.47
N SER A 33 -37.14 13.05 -15.98
CA SER A 33 -37.55 13.78 -14.79
C SER A 33 -37.56 12.97 -13.50
N ASN A 34 -37.44 13.70 -12.40
CA ASN A 34 -38.02 13.46 -11.08
C ASN A 34 -37.54 12.25 -10.28
N LEU A 35 -36.49 12.47 -9.50
CA LEU A 35 -36.28 11.93 -8.14
C LEU A 35 -35.34 12.87 -7.33
N SER A 36 -35.47 14.18 -7.53
CA SER A 36 -34.63 15.20 -6.88
C SER A 36 -35.42 15.90 -5.78
N GLY A 37 -35.38 15.29 -4.60
CA GLY A 37 -35.84 15.87 -3.34
C GLY A 37 -34.98 15.28 -2.23
N GLN A 38 -34.00 16.05 -1.77
CA GLN A 38 -33.11 15.76 -0.62
C GLN A 38 -32.06 14.65 -0.80
N VAL A 39 -31.18 14.76 -1.80
CA VAL A 39 -29.78 14.42 -1.53
C VAL A 39 -29.20 15.65 -0.82
N SER A 40 -29.03 15.57 0.51
CA SER A 40 -28.53 16.68 1.32
C SER A 40 -27.20 17.20 0.75
N ASP A 41 -26.94 18.51 0.85
CA ASP A 41 -25.69 19.09 0.36
C ASP A 41 -24.44 18.46 1.00
N LYS A 42 -24.59 17.76 2.14
CA LYS A 42 -23.57 16.93 2.80
C LYS A 42 -23.08 15.76 1.94
N LEU A 43 -23.98 15.06 1.23
CA LEU A 43 -23.60 13.93 0.37
C LEU A 43 -22.88 14.40 -0.91
N LYS A 44 -23.10 15.65 -1.34
CA LYS A 44 -22.47 16.20 -2.54
C LYS A 44 -20.96 16.41 -2.37
N SER A 45 -20.49 16.81 -1.18
CA SER A 45 -19.05 17.02 -0.95
C SER A 45 -18.27 15.71 -0.86
N ASN A 46 -18.82 14.69 -0.17
CA ASN A 46 -18.23 13.35 -0.16
C ASN A 46 -18.15 12.78 -1.59
N ASP A 47 -19.25 12.89 -2.36
CA ASP A 47 -19.29 12.45 -3.76
C ASP A 47 -18.30 13.22 -4.64
N GLU A 48 -18.09 14.50 -4.38
CA GLU A 48 -17.12 15.32 -5.10
C GLU A 48 -15.68 14.83 -4.83
N MET A 49 -15.30 14.69 -3.55
CA MET A 49 -13.99 14.16 -3.18
C MET A 49 -13.77 12.75 -3.74
N ALA A 50 -14.75 11.86 -3.58
CA ALA A 50 -14.69 10.50 -4.12
C ALA A 50 -14.51 10.49 -5.65
N ARG A 51 -15.18 11.39 -6.38
CA ARG A 51 -15.02 11.55 -7.83
C ARG A 51 -13.62 12.06 -8.20
N MET A 52 -13.07 13.01 -7.44
CA MET A 52 -11.70 13.49 -7.64
C MET A 52 -10.68 12.37 -7.44
N LEU A 53 -10.75 11.65 -6.33
CA LEU A 53 -9.84 10.54 -6.01
C LEU A 53 -9.93 9.42 -7.05
N LYS A 54 -11.14 9.06 -7.48
CA LYS A 54 -11.36 8.10 -8.57
C LYS A 54 -10.73 8.55 -9.88
N THR A 55 -10.87 9.84 -10.23
CA THR A 55 -10.31 10.42 -11.46
C THR A 55 -8.79 10.41 -11.42
N ILE A 56 -8.19 10.79 -10.28
CA ILE A 56 -6.74 10.71 -10.06
C ILE A 56 -6.26 9.27 -10.26
N ASN A 57 -6.90 8.30 -9.58
CA ASN A 57 -6.51 6.90 -9.67
C ASN A 57 -6.63 6.30 -11.09
N ALA A 58 -7.61 6.74 -11.87
CA ALA A 58 -7.81 6.31 -13.26
C ALA A 58 -6.79 6.90 -14.23
N ASN A 59 -6.30 8.12 -13.96
CA ASN A 59 -5.35 8.82 -14.82
C ASN A 59 -3.88 8.45 -14.54
N LEU A 60 -3.60 7.73 -13.45
CA LEU A 60 -2.24 7.25 -13.14
C LEU A 60 -1.79 6.19 -14.14
N SER A 61 -0.86 6.58 -15.03
CA SER A 61 -0.23 5.64 -15.97
C SER A 61 0.61 4.58 -15.23
N PRO A 62 0.56 3.30 -15.63
CA PRO A 62 1.43 2.27 -15.07
C PRO A 62 2.93 2.56 -15.18
N GLN A 63 3.34 3.35 -16.18
CA GLN A 63 4.72 3.78 -16.38
C GLN A 63 5.16 4.84 -15.37
N GLN A 64 4.23 5.70 -14.93
CA GLN A 64 4.51 6.83 -14.04
C GLN A 64 4.47 6.42 -12.57
N SER A 65 3.62 5.45 -12.22
CA SER A 65 3.48 4.98 -10.84
C SER A 65 4.17 3.65 -10.63
N SER A 66 5.22 3.60 -9.80
CA SER A 66 5.94 2.36 -9.41
C SER A 66 5.05 1.29 -8.79
N TYR A 67 3.80 1.61 -8.43
CA TYR A 67 2.90 0.73 -7.68
C TYR A 67 1.80 0.11 -8.52
N LYS A 68 1.66 0.52 -9.79
CA LYS A 68 0.72 -0.06 -10.77
C LYS A 68 1.31 -1.31 -11.46
N ASN A 69 1.86 -2.23 -10.67
CA ASN A 69 2.57 -3.42 -11.14
C ASN A 69 1.72 -4.28 -12.10
N LEU A 70 0.44 -4.50 -11.78
CA LEU A 70 -0.46 -5.31 -12.63
C LEU A 70 -0.60 -4.72 -14.04
N GLY A 71 -0.74 -3.40 -14.15
CA GLY A 71 -0.82 -2.72 -15.44
C GLY A 71 0.47 -2.86 -16.24
N ARG A 72 1.63 -2.72 -15.59
CA ARG A 72 2.93 -2.93 -16.24
C ARG A 72 3.12 -4.38 -16.69
N ALA A 73 2.71 -5.35 -15.88
CA ALA A 73 2.75 -6.77 -16.23
C ALA A 73 1.94 -7.05 -17.50
N GLN A 74 0.71 -6.51 -17.58
CA GLN A 74 -0.17 -6.65 -18.74
C GLN A 74 0.41 -6.01 -20.00
N MET A 75 0.99 -4.80 -19.87
CA MET A 75 1.64 -4.12 -20.98
C MET A 75 2.88 -4.87 -21.48
N ALA A 76 3.71 -5.39 -20.57
CA ALA A 76 4.86 -6.22 -20.92
C ALA A 76 4.43 -7.51 -21.63
N MET A 77 3.35 -8.17 -21.16
CA MET A 77 2.78 -9.33 -21.84
C MET A 77 2.22 -9.00 -23.23
N GLN A 78 1.58 -7.85 -23.40
CA GLN A 78 1.08 -7.40 -24.70
C GLN A 78 2.23 -7.14 -25.67
N ALA A 79 3.28 -6.44 -25.22
CA ALA A 79 4.48 -6.20 -26.02
C ALA A 79 5.17 -7.53 -26.41
N ALA A 80 5.21 -8.51 -25.50
CA ALA A 80 5.82 -9.81 -25.76
C ALA A 80 5.12 -10.63 -26.86
N ARG A 81 3.83 -10.36 -27.16
CA ARG A 81 3.10 -11.08 -28.22
C ARG A 81 3.64 -10.78 -29.62
N ASN A 82 4.09 -9.54 -29.82
CA ASN A 82 4.50 -9.03 -31.14
C ASN A 82 6.03 -8.92 -31.27
N ALA A 83 6.78 -9.23 -30.21
CA ALA A 83 8.23 -9.07 -30.18
C ALA A 83 8.98 -10.26 -30.81
N PRO A 84 10.16 -10.03 -31.43
CA PRO A 84 11.07 -11.10 -31.85
C PRO A 84 11.47 -12.01 -30.67
N GLN A 85 11.85 -13.26 -30.96
CA GLN A 85 12.06 -14.31 -29.95
C GLN A 85 13.02 -13.90 -28.82
N ALA A 86 14.13 -13.21 -29.13
CA ALA A 86 15.09 -12.75 -28.12
C ALA A 86 14.49 -11.69 -27.17
N GLN A 87 13.74 -10.74 -27.71
CA GLN A 87 13.08 -9.68 -26.92
C GLN A 87 11.87 -10.22 -26.14
N LYS A 88 11.19 -11.24 -26.69
CA LYS A 88 10.04 -11.89 -26.06
C LYS A 88 10.36 -12.50 -24.70
N LEU A 89 11.53 -13.12 -24.53
CA LEU A 89 11.96 -13.68 -23.25
C LEU A 89 12.17 -12.58 -22.20
N ASN A 90 12.80 -11.47 -22.59
CA ASN A 90 13.03 -10.34 -21.69
C ASN A 90 11.71 -9.69 -21.23
N LEU A 91 10.77 -9.49 -22.16
CA LEU A 91 9.45 -8.93 -21.84
C LEU A 91 8.61 -9.87 -20.96
N LYS A 92 8.69 -11.19 -21.18
CA LYS A 92 8.09 -12.18 -20.29
C LYS A 92 8.71 -12.15 -18.89
N ASN A 93 10.03 -12.02 -18.79
CA ASN A 93 10.70 -11.91 -17.49
C ASN A 93 10.28 -10.65 -16.73
N LEU A 94 10.21 -9.51 -17.44
CA LEU A 94 9.66 -8.26 -16.89
C LEU A 94 8.22 -8.47 -16.41
N ALA A 95 7.37 -9.08 -17.23
CA ALA A 95 5.99 -9.35 -16.85
C ALA A 95 5.88 -10.25 -15.62
N ALA A 96 6.69 -11.30 -15.51
CA ALA A 96 6.69 -12.19 -14.35
C ALA A 96 7.06 -11.46 -13.06
N ASN A 97 8.08 -10.59 -13.10
CA ASN A 97 8.45 -9.75 -11.96
C ASN A 97 7.32 -8.83 -11.54
N GLU A 98 6.68 -8.16 -12.50
CA GLU A 98 5.56 -7.25 -12.24
C GLU A 98 4.31 -7.99 -11.75
N PHE A 99 4.02 -9.19 -12.26
CA PHE A 99 2.94 -10.04 -11.72
C PHE A 99 3.21 -10.45 -10.28
N LEU A 100 4.46 -10.82 -9.95
CA LEU A 100 4.83 -11.18 -8.60
C LEU A 100 4.64 -9.99 -7.64
N LEU A 101 5.10 -8.80 -8.02
CA LEU A 101 4.90 -7.57 -7.25
C LEU A 101 3.41 -7.16 -7.13
N ALA A 102 2.59 -7.54 -8.11
CA ALA A 102 1.14 -7.34 -8.08
C ALA A 102 0.37 -8.42 -7.28
N GLY A 103 1.06 -9.37 -6.64
CA GLY A 103 0.43 -10.49 -5.93
C GLY A 103 -0.21 -11.54 -6.85
N LYS A 104 0.04 -11.50 -8.17
CA LYS A 104 -0.37 -12.51 -9.16
C LYS A 104 0.68 -13.63 -9.23
N THR A 105 0.88 -14.27 -8.07
CA THR A 105 2.01 -15.15 -7.83
C THR A 105 1.97 -16.42 -8.68
N LYS A 106 0.79 -17.01 -8.87
CA LYS A 106 0.63 -18.25 -9.68
C LYS A 106 0.98 -17.98 -11.15
N GLU A 107 0.56 -16.84 -11.68
CA GLU A 107 0.90 -16.38 -13.02
C GLU A 107 2.40 -16.11 -13.17
N ALA A 108 3.03 -15.46 -12.18
CA ALA A 108 4.46 -15.23 -12.17
C ALA A 108 5.26 -16.55 -12.18
N ILE A 109 4.92 -17.51 -11.30
CA ILE A 109 5.56 -18.83 -11.22
C ILE A 109 5.50 -19.54 -12.57
N LYS A 110 4.31 -19.57 -13.20
CA LYS A 110 4.13 -20.19 -14.51
C LYS A 110 5.08 -19.59 -15.55
N ILE A 111 5.17 -18.26 -15.63
CA ILE A 111 6.04 -17.59 -16.60
C ILE A 111 7.52 -17.87 -16.29
N TYR A 112 7.95 -17.83 -15.02
CA TYR A 112 9.32 -18.16 -14.65
C TYR A 112 9.70 -19.61 -15.02
N GLN A 113 8.79 -20.57 -14.84
CA GLN A 113 9.02 -21.97 -15.25
C GLN A 113 9.15 -22.11 -16.77
N GLU A 114 8.28 -21.43 -17.53
CA GLU A 114 8.38 -21.37 -19.00
C GLU A 114 9.73 -20.78 -19.44
N LEU A 115 10.17 -19.69 -18.81
CA LEU A 115 11.45 -19.04 -19.10
C LEU A 115 12.64 -19.94 -18.77
N MET A 116 12.63 -20.59 -17.61
CA MET A 116 13.68 -21.52 -17.21
C MET A 116 13.81 -22.69 -18.19
N THR A 117 12.67 -23.23 -18.64
CA THR A 117 12.62 -24.28 -19.66
C THR A 117 13.19 -23.78 -21.00
N ALA A 118 12.78 -22.60 -21.46
CA ALA A 118 13.30 -22.02 -22.71
C ALA A 118 14.81 -21.73 -22.63
N MET A 119 15.33 -21.23 -21.51
CA MET A 119 16.76 -20.98 -21.33
C MET A 119 17.58 -22.27 -21.31
N SER A 120 17.00 -23.39 -20.83
CA SER A 120 17.68 -24.68 -20.77
C SER A 120 18.07 -25.22 -22.15
N SER A 121 17.35 -24.87 -23.22
CA SER A 121 17.67 -25.29 -24.59
C SER A 121 18.54 -24.30 -25.37
N LEU A 122 18.71 -23.07 -24.87
CA LEU A 122 19.53 -22.05 -25.53
C LEU A 122 21.01 -22.17 -25.17
N ASN A 123 21.88 -21.83 -26.12
CA ASN A 123 23.32 -21.66 -25.89
C ASN A 123 23.63 -20.17 -25.69
N ILE A 124 23.60 -19.72 -24.44
CA ILE A 124 23.84 -18.32 -24.06
C ILE A 124 25.07 -18.18 -23.16
N PRO A 125 25.83 -17.08 -23.28
CA PRO A 125 26.90 -16.76 -22.33
C PRO A 125 26.35 -16.72 -20.90
N ASN A 126 27.15 -17.17 -19.93
CA ASN A 126 26.80 -17.14 -18.50
C ASN A 126 25.47 -17.84 -18.15
N LYS A 127 25.06 -18.85 -18.93
CA LYS A 127 23.82 -19.63 -18.71
C LYS A 127 23.64 -20.10 -17.27
N ALA A 128 24.70 -20.59 -16.62
CA ALA A 128 24.64 -21.06 -15.23
C ALA A 128 24.22 -19.94 -14.25
N ALA A 129 24.78 -18.74 -14.42
CA ALA A 129 24.40 -17.58 -13.61
C ALA A 129 22.96 -17.15 -13.86
N ALA A 130 22.53 -17.11 -15.14
CA ALA A 130 21.15 -16.79 -15.51
C ALA A 130 20.14 -17.80 -14.92
N MET A 131 20.47 -19.10 -14.95
CA MET A 131 19.66 -20.15 -14.34
C MET A 131 19.57 -19.98 -12.82
N ASN A 132 20.67 -19.62 -12.14
CA ASN A 132 20.65 -19.36 -10.69
C ASN A 132 19.79 -18.12 -10.35
N THR A 133 19.85 -17.07 -11.14
CA THR A 133 18.96 -15.91 -10.97
C THR A 133 17.48 -16.33 -11.10
N MET A 134 17.15 -17.16 -12.09
CA MET A 134 15.78 -17.64 -12.28
C MET A 134 15.30 -18.53 -11.13
N LYS A 135 16.15 -19.41 -10.60
CA LYS A 135 15.86 -20.21 -9.40
C LYS A 135 15.59 -19.32 -8.18
N SER A 136 16.30 -18.21 -8.06
CA SER A 136 16.09 -17.24 -6.97
C SER A 136 14.72 -16.59 -7.06
N PHE A 137 14.29 -16.19 -8.27
CA PHE A 137 12.95 -15.67 -8.49
C PHE A 137 11.85 -16.70 -8.27
N LEU A 138 12.03 -17.96 -8.72
CA LEU A 138 11.09 -19.04 -8.45
C LEU A 138 10.97 -19.32 -6.95
N ALA A 139 12.09 -19.42 -6.23
CA ALA A 139 12.10 -19.59 -4.78
C ALA A 139 11.31 -18.47 -4.09
N LEU A 140 11.56 -17.21 -4.45
CA LEU A 140 10.83 -16.06 -3.92
C LEU A 140 9.33 -16.11 -4.25
N ALA A 141 8.98 -16.49 -5.48
CA ALA A 141 7.59 -16.59 -5.90
C ALA A 141 6.86 -17.71 -5.14
N TYR A 142 7.50 -18.85 -4.90
CA TYR A 142 6.94 -19.88 -4.03
C TYR A 142 6.81 -19.43 -2.57
N PHE A 143 7.74 -18.62 -2.07
CA PHE A 143 7.58 -18.00 -0.76
C PHE A 143 6.34 -17.12 -0.67
N ARG A 144 6.12 -16.27 -1.68
CA ARG A 144 4.92 -15.42 -1.78
C ARG A 144 3.64 -16.23 -1.92
N LEU A 145 3.70 -17.33 -2.65
CA LEU A 145 2.55 -18.23 -2.76
C LEU A 145 2.20 -18.86 -1.42
N GLY A 146 3.22 -19.30 -0.68
CA GLY A 146 3.04 -19.86 0.65
C GLY A 146 2.49 -18.85 1.66
N GLU A 147 2.95 -17.61 1.61
CA GLU A 147 2.40 -16.48 2.38
C GLU A 147 0.92 -16.25 2.05
N GLN A 148 0.55 -16.17 0.76
CA GLN A 148 -0.85 -16.01 0.36
C GLN A 148 -1.73 -17.17 0.85
N GLU A 149 -1.31 -18.41 0.59
CA GLU A 149 -2.14 -19.58 0.89
C GLU A 149 -2.20 -19.93 2.38
N ASN A 150 -1.23 -19.51 3.20
CA ASN A 150 -1.15 -19.92 4.62
C ASN A 150 -1.22 -18.76 5.61
N CYS A 151 -0.67 -17.60 5.27
CA CYS A 151 -0.67 -16.45 6.17
C CYS A 151 -1.82 -15.49 5.90
N ILE A 152 -2.36 -15.48 4.69
CA ILE A 152 -3.53 -14.66 4.33
C ILE A 152 -4.78 -15.54 4.31
N ASP A 153 -4.86 -16.53 3.40
CA ASP A 153 -6.08 -17.30 3.18
C ASP A 153 -6.44 -18.23 4.35
N ASN A 154 -5.43 -18.73 5.07
CA ASN A 154 -5.58 -19.63 6.22
C ASN A 154 -4.91 -19.04 7.48
N HIS A 155 -5.13 -17.73 7.71
CA HIS A 155 -4.49 -16.99 8.79
C HIS A 155 -4.75 -17.60 10.18
N GLN A 156 -3.72 -17.57 11.02
CA GLN A 156 -3.79 -17.89 12.44
C GLN A 156 -2.98 -16.84 13.21
N ALA A 157 -3.24 -16.71 14.52
CA ALA A 157 -2.58 -15.70 15.36
C ALA A 157 -1.03 -15.75 15.34
N GLY A 158 -0.44 -16.91 15.03
CA GLY A 158 1.01 -17.08 14.88
C GLY A 158 1.54 -17.03 13.44
N SER A 159 0.65 -16.98 12.43
CA SER A 159 1.02 -17.07 11.02
C SER A 159 2.04 -16.00 10.64
N CYS A 160 3.12 -16.42 9.97
CA CYS A 160 4.19 -15.53 9.51
C CYS A 160 4.93 -14.73 10.61
N ILE A 161 4.79 -15.09 11.90
CA ILE A 161 5.56 -14.51 13.00
C ILE A 161 6.80 -15.38 13.28
N LEU A 162 7.99 -14.81 13.17
CA LEU A 162 9.24 -15.53 13.42
C LEU A 162 9.73 -15.38 14.88
N PRO A 163 10.29 -16.44 15.49
CA PRO A 163 10.33 -17.81 14.98
C PRO A 163 8.95 -18.46 15.02
N LEU A 164 8.62 -19.23 13.98
CA LEU A 164 7.30 -19.87 13.86
C LEU A 164 7.05 -20.82 15.03
N ASP A 165 5.89 -20.67 15.66
CA ASP A 165 5.40 -21.63 16.64
C ASP A 165 4.71 -22.82 15.95
N GLN A 166 4.35 -23.85 16.72
CA GLN A 166 3.72 -25.06 16.16
C GLN A 166 2.33 -24.82 15.58
N ASN A 167 1.66 -23.74 15.98
CA ASN A 167 0.34 -23.39 15.48
C ASN A 167 0.46 -22.54 14.19
N ALA A 168 1.63 -21.96 13.93
CA ALA A 168 1.93 -21.19 12.72
C ALA A 168 2.46 -22.02 11.54
N LEU A 169 2.42 -23.35 11.62
CA LEU A 169 2.90 -24.22 10.55
C LEU A 169 1.99 -24.16 9.32
N TYR A 170 2.61 -24.24 8.14
CA TYR A 170 1.85 -24.22 6.89
C TYR A 170 0.97 -25.46 6.74
N VAL A 171 -0.31 -25.22 6.47
CA VAL A 171 -1.28 -26.24 6.06
C VAL A 171 -0.99 -26.68 4.63
N ASN A 172 -0.88 -25.73 3.70
CA ASN A 172 -0.43 -25.98 2.34
C ASN A 172 1.10 -25.90 2.26
N LYS A 173 1.73 -27.07 2.20
CA LYS A 173 3.18 -27.26 2.29
C LYS A 173 3.91 -27.19 0.95
N GLU A 174 3.19 -27.24 -0.17
CA GLU A 174 3.81 -27.43 -1.48
C GLU A 174 4.70 -26.26 -1.87
N SER A 175 4.25 -25.04 -1.63
CA SER A 175 5.02 -23.81 -1.82
C SER A 175 6.38 -23.85 -1.12
N SER A 176 6.41 -24.21 0.16
CA SER A 176 7.67 -24.32 0.92
C SER A 176 8.54 -25.47 0.43
N ARG A 177 7.98 -26.60 -0.01
CA ARG A 177 8.75 -27.72 -0.61
C ARG A 177 9.43 -27.29 -1.91
N GLN A 178 8.72 -26.60 -2.78
CA GLN A 178 9.29 -26.07 -4.03
C GLN A 178 10.38 -25.05 -3.76
N ALA A 179 10.17 -24.12 -2.81
CA ALA A 179 11.19 -23.17 -2.40
C ALA A 179 12.46 -23.87 -1.86
N ILE A 180 12.32 -24.90 -1.03
CA ILE A 180 13.45 -25.71 -0.51
C ILE A 180 14.29 -26.29 -1.65
N THR A 181 13.66 -26.84 -2.69
CA THR A 181 14.36 -27.40 -3.85
C THR A 181 15.29 -26.37 -4.49
N TYR A 182 14.75 -25.21 -4.89
CA TYR A 182 15.54 -24.17 -5.55
C TYR A 182 16.60 -23.55 -4.64
N LEU A 183 16.28 -23.30 -3.37
CA LEU A 183 17.23 -22.72 -2.42
C LEU A 183 18.38 -23.66 -2.09
N THR A 184 18.11 -24.97 -2.01
CA THR A 184 19.17 -25.97 -1.80
C THR A 184 20.14 -26.00 -2.98
N GLU A 185 19.63 -25.94 -4.21
CA GLU A 185 20.48 -25.83 -5.40
C GLU A 185 21.33 -24.56 -5.42
N LEU A 186 20.74 -23.41 -5.05
CA LEU A 186 21.45 -22.14 -4.97
C LEU A 186 22.59 -22.18 -3.96
N ILE A 187 22.33 -22.66 -2.75
CA ILE A 187 23.35 -22.76 -1.69
C ILE A 187 24.43 -23.77 -2.06
N ASN A 188 24.10 -24.86 -2.76
CA ASN A 188 25.11 -25.80 -3.25
C ASN A 188 26.03 -25.15 -4.30
N SER A 189 25.49 -24.25 -5.13
CA SER A 189 26.29 -23.50 -6.11
C SER A 189 27.11 -22.35 -5.49
N ASN A 190 26.57 -21.70 -4.46
CA ASN A 190 27.21 -20.61 -3.73
C ASN A 190 26.90 -20.70 -2.23
N PRO A 191 27.74 -21.39 -1.43
CA PRO A 191 27.53 -21.54 0.02
C PRO A 191 27.57 -20.22 0.82
N LYS A 192 28.05 -19.12 0.21
CA LYS A 192 28.13 -17.79 0.84
C LYS A 192 26.84 -16.96 0.64
N ASP A 193 25.85 -17.48 -0.09
CA ASP A 193 24.55 -16.81 -0.24
C ASP A 193 23.74 -16.89 1.05
N LEU A 194 23.92 -15.88 1.91
CA LEU A 194 23.24 -15.78 3.20
C LEU A 194 21.73 -15.56 3.06
N ASN A 195 21.28 -14.91 1.98
CA ASN A 195 19.85 -14.68 1.74
C ASN A 195 19.15 -15.99 1.45
N SER A 196 19.68 -16.78 0.51
CA SER A 196 19.12 -18.11 0.21
C SER A 196 19.21 -19.04 1.41
N LYS A 197 20.32 -18.99 2.17
CA LYS A 197 20.47 -19.77 3.40
C LYS A 197 19.42 -19.41 4.45
N TRP A 198 19.15 -18.13 4.67
CA TRP A 198 18.11 -17.68 5.59
C TRP A 198 16.72 -18.14 5.15
N LEU A 199 16.36 -17.89 3.88
CA LEU A 199 15.08 -18.34 3.34
C LEU A 199 14.92 -19.86 3.42
N LEU A 200 15.98 -20.64 3.21
CA LEU A 200 15.91 -22.10 3.37
C LEU A 200 15.53 -22.48 4.81
N ASN A 201 16.06 -21.77 5.81
CA ASN A 201 15.70 -22.00 7.21
C ASN A 201 14.23 -21.66 7.47
N VAL A 202 13.73 -20.53 6.95
CA VAL A 202 12.31 -20.16 7.05
C VAL A 202 11.41 -21.21 6.39
N ALA A 203 11.76 -21.72 5.20
CA ALA A 203 10.97 -22.75 4.54
C ALA A 203 10.92 -24.05 5.35
N HIS A 204 12.01 -24.44 6.01
CA HIS A 204 11.99 -25.57 6.94
C HIS A 204 11.22 -25.27 8.23
N MET A 205 11.19 -24.02 8.71
CA MET A 205 10.33 -23.64 9.84
C MET A 205 8.85 -23.75 9.48
N ASN A 206 8.44 -23.28 8.29
CA ASN A 206 7.06 -23.42 7.78
C ASN A 206 6.57 -24.87 7.80
N LEU A 207 7.48 -25.82 7.59
CA LEU A 207 7.18 -27.26 7.56
C LEU A 207 7.36 -27.97 8.91
N GLY A 208 7.79 -27.27 9.97
CA GLY A 208 8.11 -27.87 11.28
C GLY A 208 9.40 -28.71 11.28
N GLN A 209 10.25 -28.52 10.28
CA GLN A 209 11.45 -29.33 10.02
C GLN A 209 12.75 -28.68 10.52
N TYR A 210 12.72 -27.43 10.95
CA TYR A 210 13.92 -26.70 11.39
C TYR A 210 14.71 -27.42 12.51
N SER A 211 14.01 -28.06 13.45
CA SER A 211 14.65 -28.77 14.57
C SER A 211 15.34 -30.07 14.13
N ASN A 212 14.62 -30.96 13.42
CA ASN A 212 15.05 -32.35 13.21
C ASN A 212 15.10 -32.80 11.73
N GLY A 213 14.51 -32.06 10.79
CA GLY A 213 14.41 -32.43 9.38
C GLY A 213 15.39 -31.70 8.45
N MET A 214 16.08 -30.67 8.94
CA MET A 214 17.02 -29.87 8.17
C MET A 214 18.46 -30.36 8.30
N ASN A 215 19.22 -30.35 7.19
CA ASN A 215 20.65 -30.65 7.25
C ASN A 215 21.41 -29.60 8.08
N LYS A 216 22.14 -30.06 9.10
CA LYS A 216 22.90 -29.21 10.03
C LYS A 216 23.83 -28.21 9.34
N LYS A 217 24.38 -28.54 8.15
CA LYS A 217 25.28 -27.62 7.42
C LYS A 217 24.61 -26.32 6.97
N TYR A 218 23.29 -26.35 6.74
CA TYR A 218 22.54 -25.18 6.28
C TYR A 218 21.85 -24.44 7.42
N LYS A 219 21.79 -25.04 8.62
CA LYS A 219 21.05 -24.50 9.75
C LYS A 219 21.68 -23.18 10.22
N VAL A 220 20.85 -22.15 10.33
CA VAL A 220 21.18 -20.86 10.94
C VAL A 220 20.62 -20.88 12.35
N PRO A 221 21.47 -20.87 13.41
CA PRO A 221 20.99 -20.83 14.78
C PRO A 221 20.15 -19.58 15.02
N LEU A 222 18.93 -19.76 15.53
CA LEU A 222 18.15 -18.65 16.08
C LEU A 222 18.77 -18.24 17.42
N ALA A 223 18.80 -16.93 17.71
CA ALA A 223 19.24 -16.44 19.01
C ALA A 223 18.51 -17.20 20.13
N ALA A 224 19.23 -17.55 21.19
CA ALA A 224 18.68 -18.31 22.31
C ALA A 224 17.38 -17.67 22.81
N LYS A 225 16.40 -18.50 23.19
CA LYS A 225 15.09 -18.09 23.74
C LYS A 225 15.29 -16.83 24.57
N GLU A 226 14.74 -15.72 24.08
CA GLU A 226 14.79 -14.44 24.77
C GLU A 226 14.45 -14.66 26.24
N ASN A 227 15.19 -13.97 27.10
CA ASN A 227 15.00 -14.02 28.53
C ASN A 227 13.55 -13.61 28.80
N LYS A 228 12.65 -14.59 29.01
CA LYS A 228 11.18 -14.43 29.11
C LYS A 228 10.70 -13.42 30.17
N LYS A 229 11.64 -12.84 30.93
CA LYS A 229 11.42 -11.85 31.97
C LYS A 229 11.24 -10.42 31.46
N MET A 230 11.51 -10.09 30.19
CA MET A 230 11.59 -8.68 29.77
C MET A 230 10.30 -8.09 29.17
N PHE A 231 9.41 -8.90 28.56
CA PHE A 231 8.14 -8.41 28.00
C PHE A 231 7.18 -9.57 27.68
N PRO A 232 5.84 -9.45 27.90
CA PRO A 232 4.89 -10.48 27.49
C PRO A 232 4.80 -10.63 25.96
N LYS A 233 4.58 -11.85 25.47
CA LYS A 233 4.29 -12.07 24.04
C LYS A 233 2.89 -11.54 23.74
N PHE A 234 2.76 -10.62 22.78
CA PHE A 234 1.46 -10.25 22.23
C PHE A 234 0.95 -11.34 21.29
N SER A 235 -0.35 -11.61 21.37
CA SER A 235 -1.04 -12.47 20.41
C SER A 235 -1.79 -11.60 19.42
N ASN A 236 -1.74 -11.95 18.13
CA ASN A 236 -2.62 -11.33 17.16
C ASN A 236 -4.07 -11.76 17.42
N VAL A 237 -4.96 -10.79 17.66
CA VAL A 237 -6.40 -10.99 17.92
C VAL A 237 -7.28 -10.37 16.84
N SER A 238 -6.69 -9.85 15.75
CA SER A 238 -7.43 -9.13 14.71
C SER A 238 -8.60 -9.93 14.15
N SER A 239 -8.39 -11.22 13.83
CA SER A 239 -9.43 -12.09 13.26
C SER A 239 -10.58 -12.37 14.22
N SER A 240 -10.30 -12.53 15.52
CA SER A 240 -11.36 -12.72 16.52
C SER A 240 -12.18 -11.46 16.77
N LEU A 241 -11.65 -10.29 16.42
CA LEU A 241 -12.30 -9.00 16.62
C LEU A 241 -12.98 -8.45 15.37
N GLY A 242 -12.78 -9.08 14.19
CA GLY A 242 -13.26 -8.56 12.90
C GLY A 242 -12.40 -7.43 12.30
N LEU A 243 -11.12 -7.36 12.69
CA LEU A 243 -10.15 -6.33 12.29
C LEU A 243 -9.02 -6.86 11.38
N ASP A 244 -9.16 -8.07 10.83
CA ASP A 244 -8.15 -8.75 10.00
C ASP A 244 -8.31 -8.50 8.49
N ASP A 245 -8.82 -7.33 8.13
CA ASP A 245 -9.04 -7.00 6.74
C ASP A 245 -7.71 -6.89 5.94
N ASN A 246 -7.65 -7.59 4.81
CA ASN A 246 -6.44 -7.72 4.01
C ASN A 246 -6.31 -6.61 2.95
N ARG A 247 -5.80 -5.45 3.39
CA ARG A 247 -5.55 -4.26 2.55
C ARG A 247 -4.12 -3.75 2.72
N LEU A 248 -3.74 -2.76 1.91
CA LEU A 248 -2.51 -2.02 2.13
C LEU A 248 -2.64 -1.20 3.42
N SER A 249 -1.56 -1.16 4.19
CA SER A 249 -1.50 -0.36 5.42
C SER A 249 -1.52 1.13 5.10
N GLY A 250 -2.34 1.89 5.82
CA GLY A 250 -2.32 3.36 5.86
C GLY A 250 -2.13 3.85 7.29
N GLY A 251 -2.86 4.89 7.67
CA GLY A 251 -2.93 5.40 9.04
C GLY A 251 -4.03 4.73 9.87
N VAL A 252 -3.94 4.89 11.19
CA VAL A 252 -4.95 4.47 12.16
C VAL A 252 -5.19 5.60 13.17
N VAL A 253 -6.45 5.84 13.51
CA VAL A 253 -6.85 6.62 14.67
C VAL A 253 -7.83 5.81 15.52
N VAL A 254 -7.75 5.99 16.82
CA VAL A 254 -8.53 5.25 17.82
C VAL A 254 -9.05 6.25 18.84
N ASP A 255 -10.36 6.41 18.90
CA ASP A 255 -11.05 7.23 19.88
C ASP A 255 -12.55 6.86 19.91
N ASP A 256 -13.31 7.44 20.83
CA ASP A 256 -14.77 7.32 20.91
C ASP A 256 -15.42 8.28 19.88
N PHE A 257 -15.71 7.79 18.67
CA PHE A 257 -16.21 8.64 17.58
C PHE A 257 -17.74 8.79 17.58
N ASN A 258 -18.44 7.99 18.38
CA ASN A 258 -19.90 8.00 18.49
C ASN A 258 -20.41 8.38 19.89
N ASP A 259 -19.52 8.77 20.80
CA ASP A 259 -19.77 9.19 22.18
C ASP A 259 -20.47 8.10 23.03
N ASP A 260 -20.21 6.82 22.75
CA ASP A 260 -20.83 5.68 23.45
C ASP A 260 -19.99 5.11 24.61
N GLY A 261 -18.80 5.65 24.83
CA GLY A 261 -17.85 5.27 25.86
C GLY A 261 -16.91 4.12 25.46
N PHE A 262 -16.98 3.62 24.23
CA PHE A 262 -16.07 2.61 23.70
C PHE A 262 -15.16 3.19 22.61
N LEU A 263 -13.89 2.79 22.62
CA LEU A 263 -12.95 3.22 21.57
C LEU A 263 -13.27 2.52 20.26
N ASP A 264 -13.52 3.31 19.22
CA ASP A 264 -13.67 2.90 17.83
C ASP A 264 -12.33 2.99 17.08
N ILE A 265 -12.30 2.50 15.84
CA ILE A 265 -11.09 2.50 15.01
C ILE A 265 -11.41 3.02 13.61
N ILE A 266 -10.69 4.03 13.14
CA ILE A 266 -10.67 4.43 11.73
C ILE A 266 -9.32 4.07 11.13
N VAL A 267 -9.34 3.34 10.01
CA VAL A 267 -8.13 2.98 9.25
C VAL A 267 -8.22 3.42 7.81
N SER A 268 -7.11 3.90 7.27
CA SER A 268 -6.96 4.18 5.85
C SER A 268 -6.11 3.12 5.15
N SER A 269 -6.16 3.14 3.83
CA SER A 269 -5.26 2.39 2.96
C SER A 269 -4.35 3.36 2.26
N TRP A 270 -3.10 3.00 2.06
CA TRP A 270 -2.16 3.86 1.37
C TRP A 270 -2.55 4.15 -0.11
N ASP A 271 -3.22 3.21 -0.80
CA ASP A 271 -3.65 3.40 -2.19
C ASP A 271 -5.07 3.96 -2.36
N LEU A 272 -5.35 4.50 -3.54
CA LEU A 272 -6.68 5.06 -3.87
C LEU A 272 -7.72 4.00 -4.27
N ASN A 273 -7.45 2.71 -4.06
CA ASN A 273 -8.38 1.62 -4.42
C ASN A 273 -9.29 1.22 -3.26
N HIS A 274 -8.90 1.51 -2.01
CA HIS A 274 -9.66 1.12 -0.84
C HIS A 274 -10.17 2.35 -0.09
N SER A 275 -11.43 2.29 0.33
CA SER A 275 -12.02 3.30 1.20
C SER A 275 -11.38 3.27 2.58
N VAL A 276 -11.38 4.43 3.25
CA VAL A 276 -11.20 4.52 4.70
C VAL A 276 -12.31 3.72 5.36
N TYR A 277 -11.95 2.87 6.32
CA TYR A 277 -12.91 2.08 7.09
C TYR A 277 -13.06 2.65 8.48
N TYR A 278 -14.31 2.62 8.95
CA TYR A 278 -14.71 2.93 10.32
C TYR A 278 -15.22 1.64 10.95
N TYR A 279 -14.56 1.21 12.01
CA TYR A 279 -14.87 0.05 12.81
C TYR A 279 -15.43 0.53 14.14
N GLU A 280 -16.75 0.44 14.28
CA GLU A 280 -17.44 0.74 15.53
C GLU A 280 -17.25 -0.42 16.51
N ASN A 281 -16.92 -0.11 17.75
CA ASN A 281 -16.84 -1.09 18.82
C ASN A 281 -18.25 -1.48 19.29
N ASP A 282 -18.56 -2.77 19.31
CA ASP A 282 -19.91 -3.23 19.66
C ASP A 282 -20.18 -3.30 21.18
N GLY A 283 -19.19 -2.92 22.01
CA GLY A 283 -19.23 -3.01 23.47
C GLY A 283 -19.20 -4.44 24.02
N LYS A 284 -19.10 -5.45 23.15
CA LYS A 284 -19.13 -6.89 23.47
C LYS A 284 -17.82 -7.59 23.12
N GLY A 285 -16.80 -6.82 22.74
CA GLY A 285 -15.47 -7.31 22.40
C GLY A 285 -15.32 -7.67 20.92
N SER A 286 -16.04 -7.00 20.03
CA SER A 286 -15.88 -7.11 18.58
C SER A 286 -16.09 -5.77 17.89
N PHE A 287 -15.71 -5.68 16.61
CA PHE A 287 -15.87 -4.48 15.81
C PHE A 287 -16.75 -4.73 14.59
N ILE A 288 -17.57 -3.74 14.26
CA ILE A 288 -18.43 -3.76 13.08
C ILE A 288 -17.95 -2.67 12.11
N ASN A 289 -17.59 -3.09 10.90
CA ASN A 289 -17.21 -2.14 9.85
C ASN A 289 -18.45 -1.41 9.31
N LYS A 290 -18.60 -0.13 9.66
CA LYS A 290 -19.71 0.76 9.30
C LYS A 290 -19.34 1.85 8.30
N TYR A 291 -18.25 1.67 7.55
CA TYR A 291 -17.74 2.75 6.68
C TYR A 291 -18.73 3.25 5.63
N LYS A 292 -19.66 2.41 5.15
CA LYS A 292 -20.68 2.84 4.17
C LYS A 292 -21.76 3.67 4.83
N GLU A 293 -22.25 3.18 5.97
CA GLU A 293 -23.25 3.82 6.81
C GLU A 293 -22.74 5.17 7.33
N ALA A 294 -21.45 5.24 7.66
CA ALA A 294 -20.77 6.45 8.09
C ALA A 294 -20.46 7.44 6.94
N GLY A 295 -20.84 7.14 5.69
CA GLY A 295 -20.67 8.04 4.55
C GLY A 295 -19.25 8.07 3.97
N LEU A 296 -18.37 7.11 4.31
CA LEU A 296 -16.97 7.04 3.86
C LEU A 296 -16.78 6.26 2.56
N ALA A 297 -17.86 5.75 1.96
CA ALA A 297 -17.78 5.06 0.68
C ALA A 297 -17.19 5.96 -0.42
N GLY A 298 -16.12 5.48 -1.07
CA GLY A 298 -15.41 6.24 -2.11
C GLY A 298 -14.40 7.28 -1.61
N ILE A 299 -14.35 7.55 -0.31
CA ILE A 299 -13.25 8.30 0.31
C ILE A 299 -12.08 7.32 0.46
N THR A 300 -11.21 7.28 -0.54
CA THR A 300 -10.11 6.30 -0.63
C THR A 300 -8.77 6.89 -0.23
N GLY A 301 -7.78 6.02 0.02
CA GLY A 301 -6.43 6.46 0.31
C GLY A 301 -6.24 7.00 1.72
N GLY A 302 -4.98 7.31 2.02
CA GLY A 302 -4.52 7.80 3.30
C GLY A 302 -3.22 7.11 3.69
N LEU A 303 -2.08 7.78 3.52
CA LEU A 303 -0.83 7.30 4.10
C LEU A 303 -0.89 7.38 5.62
N ASN A 304 -1.54 8.41 6.14
CA ASN A 304 -1.62 8.67 7.56
C ASN A 304 -2.98 9.32 7.93
N LEU A 305 -3.32 9.27 9.21
CA LEU A 305 -4.52 9.85 9.81
C LEU A 305 -4.14 10.60 11.10
N ASN A 306 -4.88 11.65 11.43
CA ASN A 306 -4.98 12.16 12.80
C ASN A 306 -6.43 12.61 13.06
N HIS A 307 -6.77 12.84 14.31
CA HIS A 307 -8.12 13.25 14.72
C HIS A 307 -8.05 14.39 15.74
N CYS A 308 -9.09 15.22 15.75
CA CYS A 308 -9.32 16.30 16.70
C CYS A 308 -10.77 16.78 16.57
N ASP A 309 -11.28 17.49 17.56
CA ASP A 309 -12.46 18.35 17.40
C ASP A 309 -11.99 19.71 16.82
N TYR A 310 -12.08 19.91 15.50
CA TYR A 310 -11.50 21.11 14.87
C TYR A 310 -12.38 22.34 15.01
N ASN A 311 -13.66 22.15 15.33
CA ASN A 311 -14.67 23.20 15.33
C ASN A 311 -15.26 23.47 16.74
N ASN A 312 -14.77 22.75 17.76
CA ASN A 312 -15.21 22.77 19.15
C ASN A 312 -16.71 22.42 19.32
N ASP A 313 -17.24 21.50 18.50
CA ASP A 313 -18.64 21.04 18.59
C ASP A 313 -18.83 19.83 19.50
N GLY A 314 -17.74 19.28 20.04
CA GLY A 314 -17.72 18.14 20.94
C GLY A 314 -17.62 16.79 20.23
N HIS A 315 -17.60 16.74 18.89
CA HIS A 315 -17.47 15.50 18.14
C HIS A 315 -16.10 15.41 17.46
N LEU A 316 -15.40 14.30 17.66
CA LEU A 316 -14.08 14.11 17.07
C LEU A 316 -14.15 13.95 15.55
N ASP A 317 -13.47 14.84 14.85
CA ASP A 317 -13.26 14.84 13.41
C ASP A 317 -11.93 14.13 13.07
N PHE A 318 -11.69 13.86 11.79
CA PHE A 318 -10.41 13.30 11.38
C PHE A 318 -9.89 13.83 10.04
N PHE A 319 -8.56 13.87 9.92
CA PHE A 319 -7.86 14.34 8.74
C PHE A 319 -7.12 13.19 8.05
N ILE A 320 -7.27 13.10 6.72
CA ILE A 320 -6.66 12.08 5.88
C ILE A 320 -5.54 12.69 5.06
N MET A 321 -4.32 12.21 5.29
CA MET A 321 -3.10 12.67 4.60
C MET A 321 -2.76 11.74 3.43
N ARG A 322 -2.53 12.28 2.23
CA ARG A 322 -2.30 11.50 1.01
C ARG A 322 -1.10 11.97 0.21
N GLY A 323 -0.64 11.13 -0.70
CA GLY A 323 0.26 11.54 -1.78
C GLY A 323 1.74 11.37 -1.50
N ALA A 324 2.18 11.34 -0.24
CA ALA A 324 3.59 11.08 0.08
C ALA A 324 4.07 9.71 -0.44
N TRP A 325 5.34 9.68 -0.85
CA TRP A 325 6.03 8.59 -1.56
C TRP A 325 5.44 8.17 -2.92
N LEU A 326 4.48 8.93 -3.44
CA LEU A 326 3.93 8.78 -4.78
C LEU A 326 4.47 9.86 -5.71
N GLU A 327 4.56 9.56 -7.01
CA GLU A 327 4.90 10.54 -8.05
C GLU A 327 3.77 10.61 -9.07
N PRO A 328 3.18 11.81 -9.34
CA PRO A 328 3.51 13.11 -8.72
C PRO A 328 2.99 13.30 -7.29
N GLY A 329 2.08 12.44 -6.81
CA GLY A 329 1.56 12.51 -5.43
C GLY A 329 0.52 13.60 -5.20
N ASP A 330 -0.06 14.19 -6.26
CA ASP A 330 -1.06 15.26 -6.23
C ASP A 330 -2.46 14.79 -5.75
N HIS A 331 -2.50 14.05 -4.65
CA HIS A 331 -3.72 13.51 -4.06
C HIS A 331 -4.21 14.51 -2.99
N PRO A 332 -5.45 15.01 -3.06
CA PRO A 332 -5.94 15.92 -2.05
C PRO A 332 -6.06 15.22 -0.69
N ASN A 333 -5.70 15.94 0.37
CA ASN A 333 -6.05 15.55 1.73
C ASN A 333 -7.57 15.68 1.95
N SER A 334 -8.08 15.12 3.05
CA SER A 334 -9.48 15.30 3.44
C SER A 334 -9.63 15.67 4.89
N LEU A 335 -10.41 16.69 5.21
CA LEU A 335 -10.96 16.91 6.55
C LEU A 335 -12.38 16.33 6.60
N MET A 336 -12.56 15.31 7.42
CA MET A 336 -13.83 14.60 7.60
C MET A 336 -14.47 15.06 8.91
N ARG A 337 -15.51 15.89 8.80
CA ARG A 337 -16.26 16.37 9.95
C ARG A 337 -17.22 15.30 10.46
N ASN A 338 -17.19 15.01 11.75
CA ASN A 338 -18.19 14.17 12.41
C ASN A 338 -19.50 14.95 12.58
N ASN A 339 -20.62 14.37 12.16
CA ASN A 339 -21.92 15.04 12.24
C ASN A 339 -22.64 14.80 13.59
N GLY A 340 -22.07 14.00 14.50
CA GLY A 340 -22.72 13.60 15.76
C GLY A 340 -23.87 12.61 15.58
N ASP A 341 -24.10 12.12 14.37
CA ASP A 341 -25.17 11.16 14.02
C ASP A 341 -24.62 9.82 13.49
N GLY A 342 -23.33 9.56 13.73
CA GLY A 342 -22.61 8.39 13.24
C GLY A 342 -22.15 8.50 11.77
N THR A 343 -22.28 9.68 11.15
CA THR A 343 -21.83 9.94 9.77
C THR A 343 -20.76 11.02 9.69
N PHE A 344 -19.95 10.98 8.63
CA PHE A 344 -18.91 11.96 8.35
C PHE A 344 -19.15 12.73 7.04
N THR A 345 -18.76 14.00 7.02
CA THR A 345 -18.84 14.87 5.84
C THR A 345 -17.48 15.44 5.49
N ASP A 346 -17.03 15.28 4.24
CA ASP A 346 -15.85 15.96 3.72
C ASP A 346 -16.13 17.46 3.65
N VAL A 347 -15.39 18.22 4.46
CA VAL A 347 -15.47 19.68 4.53
C VAL A 347 -14.20 20.33 3.98
N THR A 348 -13.35 19.60 3.27
CA THR A 348 -12.00 20.03 2.87
C THR A 348 -12.01 21.32 2.06
N ILE A 349 -12.87 21.40 1.05
CA ILE A 349 -13.00 22.59 0.21
C ILE A 349 -13.68 23.72 0.99
N ALA A 350 -14.77 23.41 1.69
CA ALA A 350 -15.56 24.39 2.44
C ALA A 350 -14.78 25.04 3.60
N SER A 351 -13.86 24.30 4.21
CA SER A 351 -12.99 24.75 5.29
C SER A 351 -11.74 25.50 4.80
N GLY A 352 -11.46 25.52 3.49
CA GLY A 352 -10.28 26.18 2.94
C GLY A 352 -8.98 25.36 3.02
N LEU A 353 -9.06 24.06 3.32
CA LEU A 353 -7.91 23.15 3.45
C LEU A 353 -7.56 22.37 2.17
N PHE A 354 -8.19 22.70 1.04
CA PHE A 354 -7.95 21.99 -0.21
C PHE A 354 -6.55 22.29 -0.78
N SER A 355 -5.62 21.36 -0.57
CA SER A 355 -4.31 21.33 -1.21
C SER A 355 -4.07 19.97 -1.87
N LYS A 356 -3.12 19.90 -2.81
CA LYS A 356 -2.73 18.67 -3.52
C LYS A 356 -1.24 18.40 -3.36
N HIS A 357 -0.72 18.64 -2.17
CA HIS A 357 0.67 18.38 -1.87
C HIS A 357 0.85 16.95 -1.35
N PRO A 358 1.92 16.24 -1.74
CA PRO A 358 2.28 14.95 -1.16
C PRO A 358 2.48 15.11 0.35
N THR A 359 1.52 14.66 1.15
CA THR A 359 1.47 14.91 2.59
C THR A 359 1.80 13.65 3.37
N GLN A 360 2.76 13.76 4.30
CA GLN A 360 3.13 12.64 5.17
C GLN A 360 2.63 12.80 6.60
N SER A 361 2.69 14.02 7.14
CA SER A 361 2.40 14.29 8.54
C SER A 361 1.71 15.63 8.71
N SER A 362 0.89 15.72 9.74
CA SER A 362 0.27 16.96 10.18
C SER A 362 0.09 16.91 11.70
N ALA A 363 -0.06 18.08 12.31
CA ALA A 363 -0.31 18.20 13.74
C ALA A 363 -1.35 19.29 14.01
N TRP A 364 -2.25 19.00 14.94
CA TRP A 364 -3.23 19.94 15.47
C TRP A 364 -2.72 20.53 16.77
N ALA A 365 -2.74 21.86 16.88
CA ALA A 365 -2.40 22.58 18.09
C ALA A 365 -2.97 23.99 18.02
N ASP A 366 -3.28 24.60 19.16
CA ASP A 366 -3.62 26.03 19.23
C ASP A 366 -2.33 26.85 19.17
N PHE A 367 -1.87 27.20 17.96
CA PHE A 367 -0.57 27.87 17.76
C PHE A 367 -0.64 29.36 18.13
N ASN A 368 -1.82 29.97 18.04
CA ASN A 368 -2.03 31.39 18.33
C ASN A 368 -2.65 31.65 19.73
N GLN A 369 -2.92 30.60 20.50
CA GLN A 369 -3.50 30.62 21.86
C GLN A 369 -4.90 31.25 21.91
N ASP A 370 -5.72 31.01 20.89
CA ASP A 370 -7.03 31.63 20.75
C ASP A 370 -8.22 30.72 21.13
N GLY A 371 -7.90 29.49 21.58
CA GLY A 371 -8.84 28.46 22.01
C GLY A 371 -9.34 27.54 20.90
N TYR A 372 -8.86 27.70 19.66
CA TYR A 372 -9.21 26.85 18.52
C TYR A 372 -7.97 26.15 17.98
N LEU A 373 -8.10 24.86 17.66
CA LEU A 373 -6.99 24.12 17.08
C LEU A 373 -6.71 24.59 15.65
N ASP A 374 -5.45 24.92 15.41
CA ASP A 374 -4.85 25.20 14.10
C ASP A 374 -4.20 23.93 13.54
N LEU A 375 -3.85 23.94 12.24
CA LEU A 375 -3.28 22.79 11.54
C LEU A 375 -1.94 23.13 10.88
N VAL A 376 -0.89 22.38 11.21
CA VAL A 376 0.35 22.36 10.41
C VAL A 376 0.40 21.12 9.54
N ILE A 377 0.73 21.27 8.27
CA ILE A 377 0.88 20.18 7.29
C ILE A 377 2.31 20.16 6.78
N ALA A 378 2.98 19.02 6.93
CA ALA A 378 4.32 18.82 6.40
C ALA A 378 4.26 18.05 5.07
N ASN A 379 4.65 18.73 4.01
CA ASN A 379 4.62 18.24 2.64
C ASN A 379 5.98 17.70 2.21
N GLU A 380 5.97 16.62 1.43
CA GLU A 380 7.17 15.98 0.89
C GLU A 380 7.54 16.61 -0.45
N THR A 381 8.69 17.28 -0.48
CA THR A 381 9.32 17.72 -1.73
C THR A 381 10.31 16.68 -2.22
N LYS A 382 10.17 16.26 -3.48
CA LYS A 382 11.10 15.34 -4.15
C LYS A 382 11.53 15.89 -5.51
N GLY A 383 12.84 15.93 -5.72
CA GLY A 383 13.43 16.41 -6.97
C GLY A 383 13.05 17.86 -7.25
N ASN A 384 12.49 18.13 -8.43
CA ASN A 384 12.18 19.48 -8.89
C ASN A 384 10.74 19.94 -8.56
N LEU A 385 9.88 19.06 -8.02
CA LEU A 385 8.51 19.40 -7.63
C LEU A 385 8.50 19.92 -6.20
N GLN A 386 8.42 21.24 -6.04
CA GLN A 386 8.41 21.88 -4.72
C GLN A 386 7.01 21.86 -4.11
N HIS A 387 6.93 21.32 -2.90
CA HIS A 387 5.73 21.23 -2.09
C HIS A 387 6.04 21.85 -0.71
N PRO A 388 5.77 23.15 -0.51
CA PRO A 388 6.03 23.82 0.76
C PRO A 388 5.11 23.28 1.85
N CYS A 389 5.58 23.27 3.10
CA CYS A 389 4.72 23.02 4.26
C CYS A 389 3.65 24.11 4.40
N GLU A 390 2.53 23.77 5.04
CA GLU A 390 1.38 24.66 5.21
C GLU A 390 1.08 24.84 6.70
N LEU A 391 0.57 26.02 7.10
CA LEU A 391 0.16 26.33 8.46
C LEU A 391 -1.14 27.12 8.38
N PHE A 392 -2.21 26.49 8.83
CA PHE A 392 -3.57 26.95 8.73
C PHE A 392 -4.07 27.43 10.08
N LEU A 393 -4.37 28.73 10.20
CA LEU A 393 -5.03 29.27 11.40
C LEU A 393 -6.54 29.12 11.29
N ASN A 394 -7.16 28.60 12.34
CA ASN A 394 -8.60 28.45 12.47
C ASN A 394 -9.26 29.84 12.57
N GLN A 395 -10.34 30.06 11.82
CA GLN A 395 -11.09 31.31 11.78
C GLN A 395 -12.32 31.31 12.70
N LYS A 396 -12.45 30.30 13.57
CA LYS A 396 -13.53 30.15 14.58
C LYS A 396 -14.94 30.00 14.00
N ASN A 397 -15.01 29.69 12.71
CA ASN A 397 -16.25 29.51 11.95
C ASN A 397 -16.21 28.25 11.08
N GLY A 398 -15.30 27.31 11.41
CA GLY A 398 -15.08 26.08 10.66
C GLY A 398 -14.25 26.23 9.39
N THR A 399 -13.64 27.41 9.16
CA THR A 399 -12.72 27.67 8.05
C THR A 399 -11.31 28.00 8.53
N PHE A 400 -10.34 27.85 7.63
CA PHE A 400 -8.93 28.06 7.89
C PHE A 400 -8.29 29.03 6.88
N ILE A 401 -7.23 29.71 7.31
CA ILE A 401 -6.39 30.54 6.44
C ILE A 401 -4.95 30.07 6.53
N ASP A 402 -4.33 29.80 5.37
CA ASP A 402 -2.89 29.53 5.30
C ASP A 402 -2.09 30.80 5.60
N VAL A 403 -1.26 30.73 6.63
CA VAL A 403 -0.34 31.77 7.06
C VAL A 403 1.13 31.35 6.97
N ALA A 404 1.43 30.17 6.42
CA ALA A 404 2.78 29.59 6.43
C ALA A 404 3.85 30.55 5.91
N SER A 405 3.57 31.21 4.78
CA SER A 405 4.49 32.18 4.18
C SER A 405 4.73 33.43 5.05
N LYS A 406 3.73 33.87 5.81
CA LYS A 406 3.83 35.07 6.66
C LYS A 406 4.73 34.84 7.88
N VAL A 407 4.83 33.58 8.32
CA VAL A 407 5.61 33.20 9.51
C VAL A 407 6.82 32.32 9.16
N ASN A 408 7.17 32.21 7.87
CA ASN A 408 8.29 31.41 7.38
C ASN A 408 8.19 29.90 7.74
N ALA A 409 6.96 29.38 7.88
CA ALA A 409 6.68 27.96 8.06
C ALA A 409 6.52 27.19 6.74
N ASN A 410 6.57 27.88 5.59
CA ASN A 410 6.42 27.29 4.25
C ASN A 410 7.70 26.60 3.72
N GLN A 411 8.42 25.91 4.60
CA GLN A 411 9.69 25.26 4.26
C GLN A 411 9.48 24.12 3.25
N VAL A 412 10.46 23.95 2.37
CA VAL A 412 10.48 22.93 1.31
C VAL A 412 11.56 21.91 1.66
N GLY A 413 11.22 20.63 1.66
CA GLY A 413 12.14 19.58 2.04
C GLY A 413 11.50 18.20 2.05
N PHE A 414 12.30 17.19 2.40
CA PHE A 414 11.78 15.86 2.68
C PHE A 414 11.32 15.82 4.14
N PHE A 415 10.09 16.25 4.39
CA PHE A 415 9.51 16.25 5.73
C PHE A 415 8.82 14.92 6.02
N LYS A 416 9.24 14.30 7.12
CA LYS A 416 8.69 13.06 7.64
C LYS A 416 8.36 13.23 9.13
N GLY A 417 7.17 12.76 9.51
CA GLY A 417 6.70 12.68 10.89
C GLY A 417 7.38 11.59 11.72
#